data_AF-R7LB03-F1
#
_entry.id   AF-R7LB03-F1
#
_cell.length_a   1.000
_cell.length_b   1.000
_cell.length_c   1.000
_cell.angle_alpha   90.00
_cell.angle_beta   90.00
_cell.angle_gamma   90.00
#
_symmetry.space_group_name_H-M   'P 1'
#
loop_
_entity.id
_entity.type
_entity.pdbx_description
1 polymer ?
#
loop_
_entity_poly.entity_id
_entity_poly.type
_entity_poly.pdbx_seq_one_letter_code
_entity_poly.pdbx_strand_id
1 'polypeptide(L)'
;MEWMRLTSEDLEYALNKPQLETLKAESLRNLKRDIAQDVLNTVVARIRAEISASGLNCLDADHSRIPYELRDCALRLAVEALHLRVPSIEISALQSKHADLARETLLRIATGQLPVSRPTAAVRTASAKRSVYSKSAPRKATRATTEGL
;
A
#
# COMPACT_ATOMS: atom_id res chain seq x y z
N MET A 1 -20.27 -4.98 3.27
CA MET A 1 -19.73 -3.60 3.29
C MET A 1 -19.01 -3.39 1.99
N GLU A 2 -19.31 -2.32 1.26
CA GLU A 2 -18.64 -2.04 0.00
C GLU A 2 -17.33 -1.31 0.28
N TRP A 3 -16.20 -1.87 -0.19
CA TRP A 3 -14.93 -1.18 -0.17
C TRP A 3 -14.93 -0.04 -1.21
N MET A 4 -14.22 1.04 -0.91
CA MET A 4 -14.23 2.26 -1.72
C MET A 4 -12.98 2.39 -2.59
N ARG A 5 -13.11 3.11 -3.71
CA ARG A 5 -11.98 3.55 -4.54
C ARG A 5 -11.61 4.97 -4.14
N LEU A 6 -10.32 5.22 -3.97
CA LEU A 6 -9.82 6.58 -3.70
C LEU A 6 -9.61 7.33 -5.02
N THR A 7 -10.09 8.56 -5.08
CA THR A 7 -9.85 9.47 -6.19
C THR A 7 -8.93 10.60 -5.77
N SER A 8 -8.38 11.34 -6.74
CA SER A 8 -7.58 12.53 -6.46
C SER A 8 -8.35 13.63 -5.74
N GLU A 9 -9.68 13.64 -5.84
CA GLU A 9 -10.56 14.58 -5.12
C GLU A 9 -10.60 14.26 -3.62
N ASP A 10 -10.45 12.98 -3.24
CA ASP A 10 -10.41 12.60 -1.82
C ASP A 10 -9.21 13.20 -1.08
N LEU A 11 -8.14 13.57 -1.80
CA LEU A 11 -6.99 14.26 -1.20
C LEU A 11 -7.34 15.66 -0.71
N GLU A 12 -8.41 16.29 -1.22
CA GLU A 12 -8.90 17.59 -0.74
C GLU A 12 -9.47 17.52 0.69
N TYR A 13 -9.79 16.32 1.19
CA TYR A 13 -10.19 16.15 2.59
C TYR A 13 -8.99 16.16 3.55
N ALA A 14 -7.79 15.86 3.05
CA ALA A 14 -6.56 15.83 3.85
C ALA A 14 -5.68 17.09 3.64
N LEU A 15 -5.80 17.73 2.48
CA LEU A 15 -5.09 18.95 2.10
C LEU A 15 -6.07 20.03 1.70
N ASN A 16 -5.82 21.27 2.08
CA ASN A 16 -6.62 22.38 1.57
C ASN A 16 -6.48 22.45 0.04
N LYS A 17 -7.58 22.73 -0.68
CA LYS A 17 -7.59 22.90 -2.14
C LYS A 17 -6.38 23.68 -2.72
N PRO A 18 -5.98 24.85 -2.18
CA PRO A 18 -4.80 25.58 -2.68
C PRO A 18 -3.48 24.82 -2.49
N GLN A 19 -3.32 24.06 -1.41
CA GLN A 19 -2.11 23.26 -1.17
C GLN A 19 -2.02 22.11 -2.18
N LEU A 20 -3.16 21.47 -2.48
CA LEU A 20 -3.23 20.41 -3.47
C LEU A 20 -2.94 20.92 -4.88
N GLU A 21 -3.49 22.07 -5.26
CA GLU A 21 -3.17 22.72 -6.55
C GLU A 21 -1.70 23.11 -6.64
N THR A 22 -1.10 23.60 -5.55
CA THR A 22 0.34 23.92 -5.50
C THR A 22 1.19 22.67 -5.69
N LEU A 23 0.88 21.58 -4.98
CA LEU A 23 1.57 20.30 -5.13
C LEU A 23 1.43 19.73 -6.55
N LYS A 24 0.24 19.82 -7.14
CA LYS A 24 0.02 19.41 -8.53
C LYS A 24 0.83 20.26 -9.50
N ALA A 25 0.82 21.58 -9.36
CA ALA A 25 1.58 22.50 -10.19
C ALA A 25 3.10 22.25 -10.09
N GLU A 26 3.61 22.00 -8.89
CA GLU A 26 5.01 21.65 -8.68
C GLU A 26 5.38 20.26 -9.22
N SER A 27 4.50 19.28 -9.09
CA SER A 27 4.71 17.96 -9.68
C SER A 27 4.79 18.03 -11.21
N LEU A 28 3.95 18.86 -11.85
CA LEU A 28 4.01 19.13 -13.28
C LEU A 28 5.31 19.84 -13.66
N ARG A 29 5.77 20.78 -12.83
CA ARG A 29 7.03 21.51 -13.07
C ARG A 29 8.26 20.60 -12.97
N ASN A 30 8.34 19.77 -11.93
CA ASN A 30 9.50 18.93 -11.65
C ASN A 30 9.51 17.64 -12.47
N LEU A 31 8.34 17.01 -12.64
CA LEU A 31 8.22 15.64 -13.15
C LEU A 31 7.38 15.54 -14.43
N LYS A 32 6.84 16.66 -14.94
CA LYS A 32 6.08 16.78 -16.20
C LYS A 32 4.83 15.88 -16.29
N ARG A 33 4.34 15.38 -15.17
CA ARG A 33 3.12 14.56 -15.07
C ARG A 33 2.44 14.76 -13.72
N ASP A 34 1.12 14.58 -13.69
CA ASP A 34 0.39 14.47 -12.44
C ASP A 34 0.67 13.11 -11.79
N ILE A 35 1.10 13.13 -10.54
CA ILE A 35 1.54 11.95 -9.79
C ILE A 35 0.53 11.62 -8.68
N ALA A 36 -0.50 12.45 -8.49
CA ALA A 36 -1.49 12.25 -7.43
C ALA A 36 -2.14 10.86 -7.50
N GLN A 37 -2.57 10.47 -8.70
CA GLN A 37 -3.21 9.16 -8.89
C GLN A 37 -2.20 8.01 -8.77
N ASP A 38 -0.97 8.17 -9.24
CA ASP A 38 0.09 7.16 -9.12
C ASP A 38 0.47 6.92 -7.65
N VAL A 39 0.56 7.99 -6.86
CA VAL A 39 0.81 7.91 -5.41
C VAL A 39 -0.35 7.22 -4.71
N LEU A 40 -1.59 7.59 -5.01
CA LEU A 40 -2.77 6.92 -4.45
C LEU A 40 -2.78 5.42 -4.77
N ASN A 41 -2.51 5.05 -6.04
CA ASN A 41 -2.43 3.65 -6.45
C ASN A 41 -1.32 2.89 -5.69
N THR A 42 -0.17 3.53 -5.47
CA THR A 42 0.95 2.95 -4.72
C THR A 42 0.58 2.74 -3.25
N VAL A 43 -0.10 3.71 -2.63
CA VAL A 43 -0.56 3.62 -1.24
C VAL A 43 -1.64 2.56 -1.08
N VAL A 44 -2.61 2.49 -2.00
CA VAL A 44 -3.63 1.44 -2.03
C VAL A 44 -2.99 0.06 -2.13
N ALA A 45 -2.03 -0.13 -3.03
CA ALA A 45 -1.29 -1.38 -3.16
C ALA A 45 -0.55 -1.75 -1.87
N ARG A 46 0.08 -0.78 -1.20
CA ARG A 46 0.75 -0.96 0.09
C ARG A 46 -0.24 -1.41 1.18
N ILE A 47 -1.36 -0.71 1.35
CA ILE A 47 -2.38 -1.06 2.34
C ILE A 47 -2.90 -2.48 2.13
N ARG A 48 -3.17 -2.85 0.87
CA ARG A 48 -3.61 -4.21 0.54
C ARG A 48 -2.54 -5.27 0.85
N ALA A 49 -1.26 -4.94 0.63
CA ALA A 49 -0.16 -5.82 1.02
C ALA A 49 -0.15 -6.05 2.54
N GLU A 50 -0.27 -4.99 3.34
CA GLU A 50 -0.33 -5.09 4.80
C GLU A 50 -1.55 -5.90 5.28
N ILE A 51 -2.74 -5.67 4.70
CA ILE A 51 -3.94 -6.47 5.01
C ILE A 51 -3.68 -7.95 4.73
N SER A 52 -3.04 -8.26 3.60
CA SER A 52 -2.74 -9.64 3.21
C SER A 52 -1.67 -10.31 4.06
N ALA A 53 -0.72 -9.55 4.60
CA ALA A 53 0.34 -10.07 5.47
C ALA A 53 -0.22 -10.77 6.72
N SER A 54 -1.34 -10.25 7.25
CA SER A 54 -1.99 -10.84 8.43
C SER A 54 -2.47 -12.28 8.22
N GLY A 55 -2.83 -12.65 6.98
CA GLY A 55 -3.48 -13.93 6.66
C GLY A 55 -4.84 -14.18 7.34
N LEU A 56 -5.33 -13.23 8.15
CA LEU A 56 -6.62 -13.27 8.85
C LEU A 56 -7.71 -12.54 8.07
N ASN A 57 -7.33 -11.48 7.36
CA ASN A 57 -8.24 -10.60 6.64
C ASN A 57 -8.45 -11.05 5.19
N CYS A 58 -9.64 -10.78 4.65
CA CYS A 58 -9.95 -11.00 3.24
C CYS A 58 -9.72 -9.72 2.43
N LEU A 59 -9.33 -9.87 1.16
CA LEU A 59 -9.21 -8.77 0.22
C LEU A 59 -10.40 -8.71 -0.73
N ASP A 60 -10.65 -7.55 -1.33
CA ASP A 60 -11.59 -7.43 -2.45
C ASP A 60 -10.93 -7.94 -3.74
N ALA A 61 -11.72 -8.50 -4.66
CA ALA A 61 -11.24 -8.88 -5.99
C ALA A 61 -10.72 -7.67 -6.79
N ASP A 62 -11.35 -6.50 -6.60
CA ASP A 62 -10.91 -5.26 -7.24
C ASP A 62 -9.67 -4.70 -6.54
N HIS A 63 -8.54 -4.63 -7.24
CA HIS A 63 -7.25 -4.15 -6.70
C HIS A 63 -7.21 -2.66 -6.33
N SER A 64 -8.14 -1.86 -6.85
CA SER A 64 -8.24 -0.42 -6.59
C SER A 64 -9.06 -0.07 -5.34
N ARG A 65 -9.68 -1.06 -4.70
CA ARG A 65 -10.56 -0.83 -3.55
C ARG A 65 -9.85 -1.04 -2.22
N ILE A 66 -10.22 -0.23 -1.23
CA ILE A 66 -9.79 -0.34 0.17
C ILE A 66 -10.98 -0.27 1.13
N PRO A 67 -10.83 -0.81 2.35
CA PRO A 67 -11.80 -0.63 3.43
C PRO A 67 -12.05 0.85 3.74
N TYR A 68 -13.31 1.22 4.01
CA TYR A 68 -13.68 2.61 4.33
C TYR A 68 -12.97 3.14 5.57
N GLU A 69 -12.75 2.29 6.57
CA GLU A 69 -12.06 2.63 7.82
C GLU A 69 -10.58 3.00 7.62
N LEU A 70 -9.99 2.59 6.49
CA LEU A 70 -8.61 2.91 6.14
C LEU A 70 -8.49 4.11 5.19
N ARG A 71 -9.61 4.76 4.84
CA ARG A 71 -9.62 5.95 3.98
C ARG A 71 -8.68 7.03 4.52
N ASP A 72 -8.86 7.44 5.77
CA ASP A 72 -8.07 8.53 6.35
C ASP A 72 -6.59 8.16 6.49
N CYS A 73 -6.30 6.89 6.78
CA CYS A 73 -4.93 6.38 6.83
C CYS A 73 -4.28 6.44 5.44
N ALA A 74 -5.01 6.03 4.41
CA ALA A 74 -4.53 6.07 3.03
C ALA A 74 -4.25 7.51 2.56
N LEU A 75 -5.16 8.45 2.87
CA LEU A 75 -4.97 9.85 2.49
C LEU A 75 -3.75 10.46 3.17
N ARG A 76 -3.55 10.21 4.47
CA ARG A 76 -2.37 10.72 5.21
C ARG A 76 -1.05 10.20 4.64
N LEU A 77 -1.00 8.92 4.28
CA LEU A 77 0.18 8.32 3.64
C LEU A 77 0.41 8.83 2.22
N ALA A 78 -0.67 9.11 1.48
CA ALA A 78 -0.58 9.69 0.15
C ALA A 78 -0.04 11.13 0.19
N VAL A 79 -0.46 11.93 1.16
CA VAL A 79 0.08 13.29 1.37
C VAL A 79 1.59 13.23 1.67
N GLU A 80 2.02 12.39 2.60
CA GLU A 80 3.45 12.20 2.90
C GLU A 80 4.23 11.79 1.64
N ALA A 81 3.73 10.80 0.90
CA ALA A 81 4.37 10.33 -0.32
C ALA A 81 4.42 11.39 -1.43
N LEU A 82 3.43 12.30 -1.52
CA LEU A 82 3.46 13.43 -2.44
C LEU A 82 4.55 14.43 -2.06
N HIS A 83 4.64 14.82 -0.78
CA HIS A 83 5.70 15.72 -0.30
C HIS A 83 7.10 15.14 -0.50
N LEU A 84 7.30 13.83 -0.30
CA LEU A 84 8.59 13.18 -0.56
C LEU A 84 9.00 13.22 -2.04
N ARG A 85 8.04 13.28 -2.97
CA ARG A 85 8.29 13.38 -4.41
C ARG A 85 8.47 14.82 -4.87
N VAL A 86 8.00 15.78 -4.08
CA VAL A 86 8.06 17.23 -4.35
C VAL A 86 8.74 17.90 -3.15
N PRO A 87 10.08 17.78 -3.05
CA PRO A 87 10.83 18.27 -1.88
C PRO A 87 10.87 19.79 -1.75
N SER A 88 10.34 20.54 -2.72
CA SER A 88 10.18 21.99 -2.67
C SER A 88 9.15 22.45 -1.62
N ILE A 89 8.21 21.60 -1.23
CA ILE A 89 7.22 21.92 -0.19
C ILE A 89 7.48 21.06 1.04
N GLU A 90 7.86 21.72 2.13
CA GLU A 90 8.07 21.08 3.43
C GLU A 90 6.77 20.48 3.99
N ILE A 91 6.89 19.29 4.56
CA ILE A 91 5.80 18.64 5.28
C ILE A 91 5.66 19.26 6.67
N SER A 92 4.44 19.58 7.09
CA SER A 92 4.21 20.09 8.44
C SER A 92 4.49 19.00 9.48
N ALA A 93 5.02 19.38 10.64
CA ALA A 93 5.23 18.46 11.77
C ALA A 93 3.96 17.70 12.18
N LEU A 94 2.78 18.33 12.04
CA LEU A 94 1.50 17.69 12.32
C LEU A 94 1.14 16.63 11.26
N GLN A 95 1.44 16.89 9.98
CA GLN A 95 1.24 15.93 8.89
C GLN A 95 2.17 14.72 9.04
N SER A 96 3.43 14.95 9.41
CA SER A 96 4.38 13.87 9.73
C SER A 96 3.84 12.97 10.85
N LYS A 97 3.38 13.56 11.96
CA LYS A 97 2.79 12.78 13.07
C LYS A 97 1.56 11.97 12.64
N HIS A 98 0.70 12.54 11.79
CA HIS A 98 -0.45 11.82 11.26
C HIS A 98 -0.06 10.66 10.34
N ALA A 99 1.02 10.80 9.58
CA ALA A 99 1.58 9.72 8.78
C ALA A 99 2.19 8.62 9.66
N ASP A 100 2.90 8.98 10.74
CA ASP A 100 3.43 8.02 11.72
C ASP A 100 2.30 7.18 12.34
N LEU A 101 1.22 7.84 12.80
CA LEU A 101 0.04 7.14 13.32
C LEU A 101 -0.61 6.22 12.29
N ALA A 102 -0.67 6.63 11.02
CA ALA A 102 -1.18 5.80 9.94
C ALA A 102 -0.27 4.58 9.66
N ARG A 103 1.05 4.72 9.80
CA ARG A 103 1.99 3.58 9.70
C ARG A 103 1.80 2.61 10.87
N GLU A 104 1.60 3.12 12.09
CA GLU A 104 1.33 2.28 13.26
C GLU A 104 0.02 1.48 13.13
N THR A 105 -1.06 2.11 12.64
CA THR A 105 -2.33 1.40 12.43
C THR A 105 -2.19 0.29 11.39
N LEU A 106 -1.49 0.54 10.28
CA LEU A 106 -1.21 -0.49 9.28
C LEU A 106 -0.37 -1.64 9.84
N LEU A 107 0.61 -1.35 10.69
CA LEU A 107 1.41 -2.38 11.35
C LEU A 107 0.54 -3.27 12.26
N ARG A 108 -0.40 -2.70 13.01
CA ARG A 108 -1.37 -3.46 13.81
C ARG A 108 -2.26 -4.36 12.96
N ILE A 109 -2.65 -3.90 11.76
CA ILE A 109 -3.41 -4.70 10.80
C ILE A 109 -2.55 -5.84 10.27
N ALA A 110 -1.31 -5.55 9.87
CA ALA A 110 -0.37 -6.54 9.32
C ALA A 110 -0.03 -7.65 10.32
N THR A 111 0.11 -7.30 11.60
CA THR A 111 0.33 -8.25 12.70
C THR A 111 -0.94 -8.98 13.15
N GLY A 112 -2.10 -8.64 12.58
CA GLY A 112 -3.38 -9.28 12.90
C GLY A 112 -4.00 -8.82 14.23
N GLN A 113 -3.48 -7.75 14.84
CA GLN A 113 -4.03 -7.17 16.08
C GLN A 113 -5.31 -6.37 15.83
N LEU A 114 -5.48 -5.84 14.61
CA LEU A 114 -6.65 -5.07 14.21
C LEU A 114 -7.34 -5.73 13.00
N PRO A 115 -8.57 -6.28 13.16
CA PRO A 115 -9.32 -6.85 12.05
C PRO A 115 -9.91 -5.75 11.17
N VAL A 116 -10.04 -6.07 9.88
CA VAL A 116 -10.56 -5.16 8.86
C VAL A 116 -11.90 -5.67 8.33
N SER A 117 -12.79 -4.75 7.97
CA SER A 117 -14.10 -5.02 7.38
C SER A 117 -13.98 -5.89 6.12
N ARG A 118 -14.82 -6.94 6.04
CA ARG A 118 -14.82 -7.87 4.90
C ARG A 118 -15.55 -7.27 3.70
N PRO A 119 -14.96 -7.32 2.50
CA PRO A 119 -15.60 -6.87 1.27
C PRO A 119 -16.69 -7.84 0.82
N THR A 120 -17.61 -7.36 -0.02
CA THR A 120 -18.70 -8.18 -0.59
C THR A 120 -18.17 -9.29 -1.50
N ALA A 121 -17.15 -9.00 -2.33
CA ALA A 121 -16.47 -9.96 -3.19
C ALA A 121 -15.12 -10.38 -2.57
N ALA A 122 -15.18 -11.14 -1.47
CA ALA A 122 -14.00 -11.49 -0.70
C ALA A 122 -13.13 -12.58 -1.34
N VAL A 123 -11.87 -12.25 -1.58
CA VAL A 123 -10.78 -13.18 -1.92
C VAL A 123 -9.98 -13.47 -0.66
N ARG A 124 -9.81 -14.76 -0.35
CA ARG A 124 -8.98 -15.19 0.78
C ARG A 124 -7.52 -14.94 0.48
N THR A 125 -6.85 -14.27 1.41
CA THR A 125 -5.40 -14.10 1.38
C THR A 125 -4.75 -15.46 1.66
N ALA A 126 -3.67 -15.77 0.94
CA ALA A 126 -2.94 -17.01 1.17
C ALA A 126 -2.43 -17.01 2.62
N SER A 127 -2.65 -18.11 3.35
CA SER A 127 -2.13 -18.23 4.71
C SER A 127 -0.62 -18.03 4.69
N ALA A 128 -0.13 -17.04 5.44
CA ALA A 128 1.31 -16.75 5.56
C ALA A 128 2.15 -17.97 6.00
N LYS A 129 1.51 -19.01 6.55
CA LYS A 129 2.15 -20.27 6.94
C LYS A 129 2.48 -21.21 5.77
N ARG A 130 2.05 -20.93 4.54
CA ARG A 130 2.45 -21.71 3.36
C ARG A 130 3.58 -21.03 2.59
N SER A 131 4.73 -20.89 3.23
CA SER A 131 5.98 -20.79 2.46
C SER A 131 6.17 -22.11 1.71
N VAL A 132 6.07 -22.10 0.39
CA VAL A 132 6.49 -23.25 -0.41
C VAL A 132 8.01 -23.30 -0.35
N TYR A 133 8.54 -24.01 0.64
CA TYR A 133 9.94 -24.40 0.66
C TYR A 133 10.15 -25.41 -0.47
N SER A 134 10.61 -24.94 -1.64
CA SER A 134 11.25 -25.83 -2.60
C SER A 134 12.66 -26.09 -2.06
N LYS A 135 12.82 -27.18 -1.30
CA LYS A 135 14.16 -27.72 -1.08
C LYS A 135 14.60 -28.26 -2.44
N SER A 136 15.60 -27.66 -3.06
CA SER A 136 16.35 -28.34 -4.10
C SER A 136 16.86 -29.64 -3.47
N ALA A 137 16.35 -30.78 -3.95
CA ALA A 137 16.84 -32.06 -3.48
C ALA A 137 18.35 -32.10 -3.72
N PRO A 138 19.18 -32.53 -2.74
CA PRO A 138 20.60 -32.66 -2.97
C PRO A 138 20.80 -33.63 -4.13
N ARG A 139 21.35 -33.13 -5.24
CA ARG A 139 21.74 -33.96 -6.37
C ARG A 139 22.82 -34.91 -5.88
N LYS A 140 22.46 -36.18 -5.65
CA LYS A 140 23.46 -37.24 -5.43
C LYS A 140 24.22 -37.41 -6.74
N ALA A 141 25.41 -36.81 -6.82
CA ALA A 141 26.34 -37.11 -7.91
C ALA A 141 26.75 -38.58 -7.77
N THR A 142 26.21 -39.44 -8.62
CA THR A 142 26.64 -40.82 -8.77
C THR A 142 27.51 -40.93 -10.02
N ARG A 143 28.32 -41.98 -10.12
CA ARG A 143 29.22 -42.25 -11.26
C ARG A 143 28.52 -42.19 -12.63
N ALA A 144 27.20 -42.41 -12.66
CA ALA A 144 26.36 -42.31 -13.85
C ALA A 144 26.08 -40.86 -14.31
N THR A 145 26.29 -39.85 -13.46
CA THR A 145 26.07 -38.42 -13.77
C THR A 145 27.32 -37.69 -14.23
N THR A 146 28.48 -38.37 -14.25
CA THR A 146 29.79 -37.79 -14.62
C THR A 146 30.36 -38.34 -15.93
N GLU A 147 29.64 -39.22 -16.64
CA GLU A 147 30.01 -39.60 -18.01
C GLU A 147 29.55 -38.51 -18.97
N GLY A 148 30.45 -37.59 -19.30
CA GLY A 148 30.20 -36.53 -20.28
C GLY A 148 30.86 -35.18 -20.00
N LEU A 149 31.92 -35.15 -19.19
CA LEU A 149 32.90 -34.04 -19.18
C LEU A 149 34.18 -34.49 -19.89
#